data_AF-A0A951HK12-F1
#
_entry.id   AF-A0A951HK12-F1
#
_cell.length_a   1.000
_cell.length_b   1.000
_cell.length_c   1.000
_cell.angle_alpha   90.00
_cell.angle_beta   90.00
_cell.angle_gamma   90.00
#
_symmetry.space_group_name_H-M   'P 1'
#
loop_
_entity.id
_entity.type
_entity.pdbx_description
1 polymer ?
#
loop_
_entity_poly.entity_id
_entity_poly.type
_entity_poly.pdbx_seq_one_letter_code
_entity_poly.pdbx_strand_id
1 'polypeptide(L)' 'DGLPDESLPPRPKFLREPTPNLTGTPLAYRPPGALERGAQRAAASGDYEAWTPDEA' A
#
# COMPACT_ATOMS: atom_id res chain seq x y z
N ASP A 1 33.92 -1.93 -14.65
CA ASP A 1 33.57 -2.45 -13.32
C ASP A 1 34.01 -1.47 -12.26
N GLY A 2 33.07 -0.67 -11.74
CA GLY A 2 33.28 0.28 -10.64
C GLY A 2 32.14 0.11 -9.63
N LEU A 3 32.21 0.81 -8.50
CA LEU A 3 31.12 0.74 -7.52
C LEU A 3 29.82 1.30 -8.14
N PRO A 4 28.63 0.83 -7.71
CA PRO A 4 27.36 1.35 -8.23
C PRO A 4 27.25 2.87 -8.16
N ASP A 5 27.78 3.48 -7.09
CA ASP A 5 27.78 4.94 -6.92
C ASP A 5 28.61 5.70 -7.96
N GLU A 6 29.57 5.03 -8.61
CA GLU A 6 30.47 5.62 -9.62
C GLU A 6 29.98 5.39 -11.05
N SER A 7 29.11 4.41 -11.26
CA SER A 7 28.75 3.89 -12.59
C SER A 7 27.27 4.04 -12.94
N LEU A 8 26.41 4.28 -11.95
CA LEU A 8 24.97 4.43 -12.18
C LEU A 8 24.60 5.86 -12.61
N PRO A 9 23.56 6.03 -13.44
CA PRO A 9 22.99 7.33 -13.73
C PRO A 9 22.39 7.97 -12.46
N PRO A 10 22.13 9.29 -12.46
CA PRO A 10 21.47 9.96 -11.35
C PRO A 10 20.16 9.27 -10.94
N ARG A 11 19.90 9.23 -9.63
CA ARG A 11 18.69 8.63 -9.06
C ARG A 11 17.42 9.27 -9.65
N PRO A 12 16.42 8.49 -10.08
CA PRO A 12 15.19 9.05 -10.62
C PRO A 12 14.34 9.66 -9.51
N LYS A 13 13.51 10.66 -9.85
CA LYS A 13 12.70 11.43 -8.88
C LYS A 13 11.69 10.58 -8.08
N PHE A 14 11.27 9.45 -8.63
CA PHE A 14 10.32 8.55 -7.97
C PHE A 14 11.00 7.55 -7.02
N LEU A 15 12.33 7.48 -7.00
CA LEU A 15 13.06 6.56 -6.15
C LEU A 15 12.96 7.00 -4.69
N ARG A 16 12.46 6.10 -3.84
CA ARG A 16 12.43 6.30 -2.38
C ARG A 16 13.68 5.70 -1.75
N GLU A 17 14.02 6.16 -0.56
CA GLU A 17 15.08 5.53 0.25
C GLU A 17 14.73 4.06 0.56
N PRO A 18 15.69 3.14 0.52
CA PRO A 18 15.46 1.76 0.87
C PRO A 18 15.15 1.64 2.36
N THR A 19 14.14 0.85 2.69
CA THR A 19 13.81 0.47 4.06
C THR A 19 13.95 -1.03 4.22
N PRO A 20 14.41 -1.54 5.38
CA PRO A 20 14.45 -2.98 5.63
C PRO A 20 13.05 -3.58 5.64
N ASN A 21 12.96 -4.91 5.59
CA ASN A 21 11.69 -5.60 5.79
C ASN A 21 11.21 -5.40 7.24
N LEU A 22 10.02 -4.83 7.40
CA LEU A 22 9.43 -4.48 8.69
C LEU A 22 8.43 -5.52 9.22
N THR A 23 8.24 -6.67 8.55
CA THR A 23 7.36 -7.75 9.03
C THR A 23 7.69 -8.15 10.46
N GLY A 24 6.66 -8.34 11.29
CA GLY A 24 6.80 -8.67 12.71
C GLY A 24 7.05 -7.46 13.63
N THR A 25 7.18 -6.25 13.08
CA THR A 25 7.30 -5.01 13.86
C THR A 25 5.98 -4.22 13.88
N PRO A 26 5.83 -3.22 14.78
CA PRO A 26 4.69 -2.30 14.76
C PRO A 26 4.58 -1.44 13.47
N LEU A 27 5.66 -1.33 12.69
CA LEU A 27 5.71 -0.54 11.45
C LEU A 27 5.43 -1.38 10.19
N ALA A 28 5.08 -2.65 10.34
CA ALA A 28 4.72 -3.51 9.22
C ALA A 28 3.52 -2.94 8.44
N TYR A 29 3.57 -3.07 7.12
CA TYR A 29 2.46 -2.66 6.25
C TYR A 29 1.14 -3.34 6.67
N ARG A 30 0.05 -2.59 6.59
CA ARG A 30 -1.32 -3.06 6.82
C ARG A 30 -2.18 -2.67 5.62
N PRO A 31 -2.77 -3.63 4.89
CA PRO A 31 -3.59 -3.31 3.73
C PRO A 31 -4.87 -2.55 4.13
N PRO A 32 -5.52 -1.84 3.19
CA PRO A 32 -6.88 -1.33 3.40
C PRO A 32 -7.81 -2.45 3.88
N GLY A 33 -8.66 -2.15 4.86
CA GLY A 33 -9.54 -3.13 5.49
C GLY A 33 -8.92 -3.93 6.64
N ALA A 34 -7.61 -3.81 6.90
CA ALA A 34 -7.00 -4.39 8.09
C ALA A 34 -7.62 -3.81 9.37
N LEU A 35 -7.89 -4.66 10.36
CA LEU A 35 -8.51 -4.26 11.62
C LEU A 35 -7.66 -3.24 12.37
N GLU A 36 -6.34 -3.42 12.40
CA GLU A 36 -5.42 -2.49 13.08
C GLU A 36 -5.29 -1.14 12.34
N ARG A 37 -5.82 -1.04 11.11
CA ARG A 37 -5.87 0.18 10.28
C ARG A 37 -7.30 0.70 10.12
N GLY A 38 -8.18 0.42 11.09
CA GLY A 38 -9.54 0.95 11.14
C GLY A 38 -10.60 0.16 10.38
N ALA A 39 -10.28 -1.06 9.90
CA ALA A 39 -11.22 -2.00 9.28
C ALA A 39 -11.99 -1.50 8.04
N GLN A 40 -11.63 -0.33 7.50
CA GLN A 40 -12.29 0.25 6.33
C GLN A 40 -11.70 -0.34 5.03
N ARG A 41 -12.50 -1.13 4.33
CA ARG A 41 -12.15 -1.68 3.02
C ARG A 41 -12.23 -0.61 1.94
N ALA A 42 -11.51 -0.83 0.84
CA ALA A 42 -11.68 -0.02 -0.36
C ALA A 42 -13.12 -0.14 -0.87
N ALA A 43 -13.65 0.93 -1.46
CA ALA A 43 -14.96 0.90 -2.11
C ALA A 43 -14.97 -0.11 -3.26
N ALA A 44 -16.10 -0.78 -3.45
CA ALA A 44 -16.31 -1.60 -4.64
C ALA A 44 -16.35 -0.70 -5.87
N SER A 45 -15.81 -1.19 -7.00
CA SER A 45 -15.79 -0.45 -8.28
C SER A 45 -16.95 -0.83 -9.21
N GLY A 46 -17.86 -1.68 -8.75
CA GLY A 46 -19.01 -2.12 -9.54
C GLY A 46 -20.26 -1.32 -9.19
N ASP A 47 -21.20 -1.28 -10.13
CA ASP A 47 -22.46 -0.54 -10.00
C ASP A 47 -23.55 -1.33 -9.24
N TYR A 48 -23.18 -2.46 -8.63
CA TYR A 48 -24.13 -3.27 -7.85
C TYR A 48 -24.40 -2.60 -6.50
N GLU A 49 -25.68 -2.32 -6.27
CA GLU A 49 -26.21 -1.94 -4.96
C GLU A 49 -26.93 -3.13 -4.33
N ALA A 50 -26.64 -3.38 -3.05
CA ALA A 50 -27.29 -4.46 -2.32
C ALA A 50 -28.75 -4.11 -2.04
N TRP A 51 -29.66 -5.06 -2.25
CA TRP A 51 -31.07 -4.88 -1.94
C TRP A 51 -31.31 -4.73 -0.42
N THR A 52 -32.15 -3.76 -0.08
CA THR A 52 -32.51 -3.30 1.27
C THR A 52 -34.03 -3.36 1.42
N PRO A 53 -34.57 -4.28 2.25
CA PRO A 53 -36.02 -4.49 2.36
C PRO A 53 -36.83 -3.26 2.78
N ASP A 54 -36.25 -2.39 3.61
CA ASP A 54 -36.92 -1.23 4.19
C ASP A 54 -36.88 0.02 3.30
N GLU A 55 -36.21 -0.04 2.14
CA GLU A 55 -36.15 1.06 1.17
C GLU A 55 -37.26 0.98 0.11
N ALA A 56 -38.16 -0.01 0.20
CA ALA A 56 -39.28 -0.26 -0.72
C ALA A 56 -40.61 0.36 -0.28
#